data_AF-A0A1H4JNJ6-F1
#
_entry.id   AF-A0A1H4JNJ6-F1
#
_cell.length_a   1.000
_cell.length_b   1.000
_cell.length_c   1.000
_cell.angle_alpha   90.00
_cell.angle_beta   90.00
_cell.angle_gamma   90.00
#
_symmetry.space_group_name_H-M   'P 1'
#
loop_
_entity.id
_entity.type
_entity.pdbx_description
1 polymer ?
#
loop_
_entity_poly.entity_id
_entity_poly.type
_entity_poly.pdbx_seq_one_letter_code
_entity_poly.pdbx_strand_id
1 'polypeptide(L)'
;MELEAFPVQGSQRDRAFRLLDALVRGAREIGMTVSLQTERHTRGYATRGDHRHEIRFALDRDEVWLRFTQATLQRPHEPTERELQRARQGYMFPDFDAVPDEHLGILVAGAGRFWADSWKDTDEHRLEDDLVEVLEEVRLRLGHLAVQRAAAEERQRQAELERAEQAKRQAAAAERAAIAQREHLIDEEARDQARRWSEAGQLRAYAAEVRRNASLLTDEHCADALSWADRITKVADALDPFPDRAVRPHLLLGMPTASELRSFRNR
;
A
#
# COMPACT_ATOMS: atom_id res chain seq x y z
N MET A 1 -29.35 -2.22 -33.87
CA MET A 1 -28.96 -1.51 -32.63
C MET A 1 -30.23 -1.39 -31.81
N GLU A 2 -30.52 -2.34 -30.92
CA GLU A 2 -31.71 -2.23 -30.07
C GLU A 2 -31.40 -1.23 -28.97
N LEU A 3 -31.84 0.00 -29.25
CA LEU A 3 -31.54 1.23 -28.53
C LEU A 3 -32.62 1.55 -27.48
N GLU A 4 -33.49 0.60 -27.12
CA GLU A 4 -34.71 0.87 -26.32
C GLU A 4 -34.46 1.62 -25.01
N ALA A 5 -33.24 1.57 -24.49
CA ALA A 5 -32.87 2.25 -23.25
C ALA A 5 -32.01 3.53 -23.44
N PHE A 6 -31.77 4.04 -24.65
CA PHE A 6 -31.03 5.30 -24.84
C PHE A 6 -31.72 6.46 -24.07
N PRO A 7 -30.97 7.31 -23.33
CA PRO A 7 -31.54 8.30 -22.42
C PRO A 7 -32.30 9.44 -23.11
N VAL A 8 -32.18 9.54 -24.44
CA VAL A 8 -32.92 10.51 -25.25
C VAL A 8 -34.08 9.83 -25.95
N GLN A 9 -35.27 10.39 -25.77
CA GLN A 9 -36.54 9.90 -26.30
C GLN A 9 -37.16 10.89 -27.28
N GLY A 10 -38.19 10.44 -28.00
CA GLY A 10 -38.96 11.26 -28.92
C GLY A 10 -38.16 11.73 -30.15
N SER A 11 -38.50 12.91 -30.66
CA SER A 11 -37.94 13.50 -31.87
C SER A 11 -36.45 13.85 -31.78
N GLN A 12 -35.93 14.08 -30.56
CA GLN A 12 -34.53 14.47 -30.37
C GLN A 12 -33.55 13.29 -30.44
N ARG A 13 -34.06 12.05 -30.47
CA ARG A 13 -33.23 10.84 -30.49
C ARG A 13 -32.37 10.75 -31.75
N ASP A 14 -32.92 11.09 -32.91
CA ASP A 14 -32.17 11.08 -34.18
C ASP A 14 -31.07 12.14 -34.18
N ARG A 15 -31.33 13.30 -33.58
CA ARG A 15 -30.34 14.37 -33.41
C ARG A 15 -29.20 13.92 -32.50
N ALA A 16 -29.51 13.31 -31.35
CA ALA A 16 -28.50 12.76 -30.46
C ALA A 16 -27.60 11.72 -31.15
N PHE A 17 -28.15 10.87 -32.04
CA PHE A 17 -27.33 9.93 -32.81
C PHE A 17 -26.43 10.61 -33.85
N ARG A 18 -26.87 11.72 -34.46
CA ARG A 18 -26.00 12.49 -35.36
C ARG A 18 -24.86 13.16 -34.61
N LEU A 19 -25.13 13.74 -33.43
CA LEU A 19 -24.09 14.30 -32.55
C LEU A 19 -23.09 13.20 -32.14
N LEU A 20 -23.59 12.02 -31.75
CA LEU A 20 -22.75 10.89 -31.43
C LEU A 20 -21.88 10.43 -32.61
N ASP A 21 -22.46 10.32 -33.81
CA ASP A 21 -21.70 9.94 -35.01
C ASP A 21 -20.60 10.96 -35.33
N ALA A 22 -20.88 12.26 -35.20
CA ALA A 22 -19.88 13.31 -35.37
C ALA A 22 -18.74 13.21 -34.36
N LEU A 23 -19.04 13.03 -33.07
CA LEU A 23 -18.04 12.83 -32.02
C LEU A 23 -17.21 11.57 -32.24
N VAL A 24 -17.85 10.46 -32.66
CA VAL A 24 -17.16 9.20 -32.95
C VAL A 24 -16.20 9.35 -34.12
N ARG A 25 -16.61 10.04 -35.18
CA ARG A 25 -15.74 10.31 -36.34
C ARG A 25 -14.55 11.17 -35.94
N GLY A 26 -14.80 12.31 -35.28
CA GLY A 26 -13.73 13.20 -34.82
C GLY A 26 -12.74 12.51 -33.87
N ALA A 27 -13.26 11.72 -32.92
CA ALA A 27 -12.40 10.97 -32.01
C ALA A 27 -11.53 9.92 -32.73
N ARG A 28 -12.09 9.23 -33.72
CA ARG A 28 -11.33 8.25 -34.52
C ARG A 28 -10.25 8.91 -35.38
N GLU A 29 -10.50 10.10 -35.92
CA GLU A 29 -9.50 10.88 -36.65
C GLU A 29 -8.30 11.26 -35.77
N ILE A 30 -8.53 11.46 -34.48
CA ILE A 30 -7.48 11.76 -33.48
C ILE A 30 -6.85 10.47 -32.91
N GLY A 31 -7.27 9.29 -33.40
CA GLY A 31 -6.71 7.99 -32.99
C GLY A 31 -7.34 7.38 -31.73
N MET A 32 -8.46 7.92 -31.25
CA MET A 32 -9.18 7.34 -30.12
C MET A 32 -10.03 6.14 -30.55
N THR A 33 -10.15 5.17 -29.65
CA THR A 33 -11.11 4.07 -29.77
C THR A 33 -12.40 4.45 -29.06
N VAL A 34 -13.53 4.32 -29.76
CA VAL A 34 -14.86 4.59 -29.19
C VAL A 34 -15.68 3.31 -29.13
N SER A 35 -16.27 3.02 -27.97
CA SER A 35 -17.12 1.85 -27.76
C SER A 35 -18.28 2.17 -26.84
N LEU A 36 -19.47 1.64 -27.15
CA LEU A 36 -20.59 1.65 -26.23
C LEU A 36 -20.37 0.56 -25.18
N GLN A 37 -20.45 0.91 -23.90
CA GLN A 37 -20.54 -0.11 -22.86
C GLN A 37 -21.96 -0.18 -22.33
N THR A 38 -22.47 -1.40 -22.28
CA THR A 38 -23.76 -1.71 -21.66
C THR A 38 -23.59 -2.04 -20.17
N GLU A 39 -22.38 -2.41 -19.72
CA GLU A 39 -22.11 -2.80 -18.34
C GLU A 39 -20.68 -2.41 -17.93
N ARG A 40 -20.54 -1.63 -16.85
CA ARG A 40 -19.26 -1.37 -16.19
C ARG A 40 -19.03 -2.43 -15.12
N HIS A 41 -18.01 -3.27 -15.26
CA HIS A 41 -17.51 -4.06 -14.13
C HIS A 41 -16.70 -3.15 -13.21
N THR A 42 -17.35 -2.45 -12.29
CA THR A 42 -16.67 -1.79 -11.18
C THR A 42 -16.07 -2.86 -10.26
N ARG A 43 -14.74 -2.96 -10.22
CA ARG A 43 -14.02 -3.70 -9.16
C ARG A 43 -14.16 -2.92 -7.85
N GLY A 44 -15.09 -3.34 -6.99
CA GLY A 44 -15.21 -2.85 -5.61
C GLY A 44 -16.63 -2.50 -5.19
N TYR A 45 -16.82 -2.30 -3.87
CA TYR A 45 -18.08 -1.94 -3.19
C TYR A 45 -18.54 -0.49 -3.48
N ALA A 46 -18.39 -0.02 -4.72
CA ALA A 46 -19.03 1.22 -5.15
C ALA A 46 -20.48 0.93 -5.50
N THR A 47 -21.38 1.74 -4.96
CA THR A 47 -22.82 1.76 -5.26
C THR A 47 -23.08 1.54 -6.74
N ARG A 48 -24.07 0.70 -7.04
CA ARG A 48 -24.55 0.34 -8.38
C ARG A 48 -25.01 1.60 -9.11
N GLY A 49 -24.06 2.37 -9.65
CA GLY A 49 -24.34 3.48 -10.54
C GLY A 49 -24.98 2.91 -11.79
N ASP A 50 -26.13 3.45 -12.18
CA ASP A 50 -26.76 3.12 -13.45
C ASP A 50 -25.93 3.72 -14.58
N HIS A 51 -24.85 3.03 -14.95
CA HIS A 51 -23.91 3.39 -16.01
C HIS A 51 -24.38 2.92 -17.38
N ARG A 52 -25.66 2.54 -17.50
CA ARG A 52 -26.24 2.20 -18.78
C ARG A 52 -26.18 3.46 -19.65
N HIS A 53 -25.81 3.29 -20.93
CA HIS A 53 -25.77 4.35 -21.94
C HIS A 53 -24.56 5.31 -21.89
N GLU A 54 -23.50 4.94 -21.17
CA GLU A 54 -22.21 5.64 -21.26
C GLU A 54 -21.42 5.16 -22.51
N ILE A 55 -20.88 6.13 -23.24
CA ILE A 55 -20.01 5.94 -24.40
C ILE A 55 -18.57 6.10 -23.91
N ARG A 56 -17.75 5.09 -24.15
CA ARG A 56 -16.34 5.07 -23.76
C ARG A 56 -15.48 5.64 -24.89
N PHE A 57 -14.68 6.64 -24.56
CA PHE A 57 -13.59 7.15 -25.38
C PHE A 57 -12.27 6.72 -24.75
N ALA A 58 -11.40 6.08 -25.53
CA ALA A 58 -10.13 5.57 -25.03
C ALA A 58 -8.97 5.95 -25.95
N LEU A 59 -7.84 6.29 -25.33
CA LEU A 59 -6.56 6.47 -26.01
C LEU A 59 -5.52 5.69 -25.21
N ASP A 60 -4.84 4.77 -25.88
CA ASP A 60 -3.95 3.77 -25.26
C ASP A 60 -4.64 2.97 -24.14
N ARG A 61 -4.30 3.25 -22.87
CA ARG A 61 -4.85 2.57 -21.69
C ARG A 61 -5.74 3.49 -20.85
N ASP A 62 -5.91 4.73 -21.28
CA ASP A 62 -6.69 5.74 -20.55
C ASP A 62 -8.08 5.85 -21.18
N GLU A 63 -9.08 6.10 -20.33
CA GLU A 63 -10.47 6.14 -20.75
C GLU A 63 -11.24 7.28 -20.08
N VAL A 64 -12.17 7.84 -20.84
CA VAL A 64 -13.12 8.87 -20.43
C VAL A 64 -14.50 8.47 -20.93
N TRP A 65 -15.53 8.86 -20.19
CA TRP A 65 -16.89 8.44 -20.41
C TRP A 65 -17.75 9.63 -20.79
N LEU A 66 -18.63 9.45 -21.77
CA LEU A 66 -19.55 10.47 -22.24
C LEU A 66 -20.97 9.92 -22.18
N ARG A 67 -21.93 10.73 -21.75
CA ARG A 67 -23.35 10.38 -21.80
C ARG A 67 -24.20 11.54 -22.30
N PHE A 68 -25.29 11.21 -22.98
CA PHE A 68 -26.33 12.17 -23.32
C PHE A 68 -27.34 12.28 -22.18
N THR A 69 -27.89 13.47 -21.98
CA THR A 69 -28.95 13.75 -21.01
C THR A 69 -30.07 14.51 -21.71
N GLN A 70 -31.31 14.26 -21.32
CA GLN A 70 -32.48 15.00 -21.77
C GLN A 70 -33.32 15.32 -20.54
N ALA A 71 -33.70 16.59 -20.38
CA ALA A 71 -34.62 16.95 -19.30
C ALA A 71 -36.03 16.43 -19.62
N THR A 72 -36.88 16.37 -18.62
CA THR A 72 -38.30 16.02 -18.79
C THR A 72 -39.13 17.16 -18.25
N LEU A 73 -40.03 17.66 -19.08
CA LEU A 73 -40.95 18.74 -18.76
C LEU A 73 -42.24 18.14 -18.22
N GLN A 74 -42.85 18.81 -17.24
CA GLN A 74 -44.19 18.48 -16.77
C GLN A 74 -45.21 19.29 -17.57
N ARG A 75 -46.09 18.60 -18.30
CA ARG A 75 -47.25 19.21 -18.95
C ARG A 75 -48.51 18.82 -18.20
N PRO A 76 -49.51 19.71 -18.05
CA PRO A 76 -50.78 19.33 -17.46
C PRO A 76 -51.33 18.07 -18.15
N HIS A 77 -51.67 17.06 -17.35
CA HIS A 77 -52.17 15.80 -17.88
C HIS A 77 -53.57 16.00 -18.48
N GLU A 78 -53.78 15.50 -19.70
CA GLU A 78 -55.09 15.48 -20.34
C GLU A 78 -55.72 14.09 -20.13
N PRO A 79 -56.70 13.95 -19.21
CA PRO A 79 -57.20 12.64 -18.83
C PRO A 79 -57.93 11.98 -19.99
N THR A 80 -57.58 10.73 -20.29
CA THR A 80 -58.28 9.96 -21.32
C THR A 80 -59.70 9.59 -20.84
N GLU A 81 -60.62 9.31 -21.77
CA GLU A 81 -61.99 8.89 -21.42
C GLU A 81 -62.03 7.67 -20.48
N ARG A 82 -61.06 6.76 -20.64
CA ARG A 82 -60.88 5.58 -19.79
C ARG A 82 -60.46 5.95 -18.37
N GLU A 83 -59.57 6.93 -18.23
CA GLU A 83 -59.12 7.44 -16.93
C GLU A 83 -60.22 8.22 -16.24
N LEU A 84 -61.02 9.01 -16.96
CA LEU A 84 -62.21 9.68 -16.43
C LEU A 84 -63.26 8.67 -15.94
N GLN A 85 -63.46 7.57 -16.66
CA GLN A 85 -64.38 6.51 -16.24
C GLN A 85 -63.89 5.80 -14.97
N ARG A 86 -62.57 5.59 -14.83
CA ARG A 86 -61.96 5.05 -13.60
C ARG A 86 -61.98 6.05 -12.45
N ALA A 87 -61.84 7.33 -12.72
CA ALA A 87 -61.94 8.38 -11.72
C ALA A 87 -63.33 8.43 -11.06
N ARG A 88 -64.39 8.18 -11.83
CA ARG A 88 -65.76 8.01 -11.29
C ARG A 88 -65.90 6.81 -10.34
N GLN A 89 -64.99 5.83 -10.41
CA GLN A 89 -64.90 4.68 -9.51
C GLN A 89 -63.95 4.92 -8.32
N GLY A 90 -63.40 6.14 -8.17
CA GLY A 90 -62.53 6.53 -7.06
C GLY A 90 -61.02 6.38 -7.32
N TYR A 91 -60.60 6.06 -8.55
CA TYR A 91 -59.17 5.98 -8.91
C TYR A 91 -58.60 7.35 -9.28
N MET A 92 -57.41 7.68 -8.81
CA MET A 92 -56.71 8.93 -9.20
C MET A 92 -55.90 8.73 -10.49
N PHE A 93 -55.75 9.81 -11.26
CA PHE A 93 -54.80 9.92 -12.38
C PHE A 93 -53.80 11.05 -12.09
N PRO A 94 -52.62 11.07 -12.74
CA PRO A 94 -51.59 12.08 -12.49
C PRO A 94 -52.05 13.49 -12.84
N ASP A 95 -51.55 14.50 -12.13
CA ASP A 95 -51.79 15.91 -12.49
C ASP A 95 -50.97 16.37 -13.71
N PHE A 96 -49.85 15.69 -13.99
CA PHE A 96 -48.91 16.04 -15.04
C PHE A 96 -48.43 14.82 -15.83
N ASP A 97 -48.28 15.01 -17.14
CA ASP A 97 -47.55 14.13 -18.04
C ASP A 97 -46.09 14.55 -18.14
N ALA A 98 -45.20 13.56 -18.06
CA ALA A 98 -43.77 13.73 -18.22
C ALA A 98 -43.42 13.65 -19.72
N VAL A 99 -43.05 14.79 -20.32
CA VAL A 99 -42.73 14.90 -21.75
C VAL A 99 -41.25 15.23 -21.93
N PRO A 100 -40.51 14.50 -22.79
CA PRO A 100 -39.09 14.80 -23.04
C PRO A 100 -38.89 16.25 -23.54
N ASP A 101 -37.89 16.93 -22.99
CA ASP A 101 -37.49 18.28 -23.42
C ASP A 101 -36.84 18.26 -24.81
N GLU A 102 -36.91 19.37 -25.52
CA GLU A 102 -36.24 19.54 -26.81
C GLU A 102 -34.73 19.77 -26.64
N HIS A 103 -34.31 20.24 -25.46
CA HIS A 103 -32.92 20.50 -25.13
C HIS A 103 -32.18 19.24 -24.71
N LEU A 104 -31.07 18.98 -25.38
CA LEU A 104 -30.14 17.91 -25.07
C LEU A 104 -28.99 18.43 -24.23
N GLY A 105 -28.34 17.51 -23.52
CA GLY A 105 -27.07 17.76 -22.85
C GLY A 105 -26.09 16.63 -23.09
N ILE A 106 -24.80 16.96 -23.00
CA ILE A 106 -23.68 16.04 -23.01
C ILE A 106 -22.97 16.18 -21.68
N LEU A 107 -22.63 15.06 -21.04
CA LEU A 107 -21.82 15.03 -19.82
C LEU A 107 -20.60 14.15 -20.05
N VAL A 108 -19.44 14.67 -19.70
CA VAL A 108 -18.16 13.95 -19.73
C VAL A 108 -17.76 13.62 -18.29
N ALA A 109 -17.72 12.33 -17.98
CA ALA A 109 -17.33 11.78 -16.69
C ALA A 109 -15.94 11.15 -16.77
N GLY A 110 -15.16 11.28 -15.69
CA GLY A 110 -13.78 10.80 -15.63
C GLY A 110 -12.89 11.72 -14.82
N ALA A 111 -11.59 11.46 -14.83
CA ALA A 111 -10.64 12.26 -14.06
C ALA A 111 -10.28 13.57 -14.78
N GLY A 112 -10.24 14.66 -14.00
CA GLY A 112 -9.87 16.00 -14.46
C GLY A 112 -11.01 16.76 -15.13
N ARG A 113 -10.88 18.09 -15.18
CA ARG A 113 -11.72 19.03 -15.91
C ARG A 113 -10.82 20.16 -16.42
N PHE A 114 -10.88 20.47 -17.71
CA PHE A 114 -10.14 21.58 -18.30
C PHE A 114 -11.05 22.77 -18.52
N TRP A 115 -12.16 22.58 -19.24
CA TRP A 115 -13.14 23.62 -19.55
C TRP A 115 -14.48 23.32 -18.89
N ALA A 116 -15.11 22.21 -19.23
CA ALA A 116 -16.43 21.85 -18.74
C ALA A 116 -16.58 20.33 -18.53
N ASP A 117 -17.48 19.96 -17.62
CA ASP A 117 -17.94 18.57 -17.44
C ASP A 117 -19.25 18.30 -18.19
N SER A 118 -19.94 19.35 -18.64
CA SER A 118 -21.23 19.23 -19.30
C SER A 118 -21.54 20.41 -20.21
N TRP A 119 -22.21 20.12 -21.32
CA TRP A 119 -22.74 21.07 -22.29
C TRP A 119 -24.25 20.82 -22.42
N LYS A 120 -25.02 21.87 -22.67
CA LYS A 120 -26.47 21.79 -22.78
C LYS A 120 -26.95 22.74 -23.86
N ASP A 121 -27.95 22.31 -24.62
CA ASP A 121 -28.70 23.21 -25.47
C ASP A 121 -29.41 24.27 -24.61
N THR A 122 -29.60 25.43 -25.22
CA THR A 122 -30.51 26.47 -24.76
C THR A 122 -31.34 26.93 -25.95
N ASP A 123 -32.27 27.86 -25.70
CA ASP A 123 -33.05 28.46 -26.79
C ASP A 123 -32.16 29.22 -27.80
N GLU A 124 -30.99 29.68 -27.36
CA GLU A 124 -30.04 30.49 -28.14
C GLU A 124 -28.81 29.71 -28.65
N HIS A 125 -28.55 28.52 -28.10
CA HIS A 125 -27.30 27.77 -28.33
C HIS A 125 -27.55 26.27 -28.50
N ARG A 126 -26.80 25.64 -29.42
CA ARG A 126 -26.98 24.24 -29.77
C ARG A 126 -25.69 23.45 -29.58
N LEU A 127 -25.81 22.20 -29.12
CA LEU A 127 -24.68 21.29 -28.90
C LEU A 127 -23.84 21.01 -30.14
N GLU A 128 -24.39 21.18 -31.34
CA GLU A 128 -23.65 21.10 -32.60
C GLU A 128 -22.44 22.06 -32.62
N ASP A 129 -22.59 23.24 -32.00
CA ASP A 129 -21.56 24.27 -31.94
C ASP A 129 -20.45 23.91 -30.93
N ASP A 130 -20.77 23.10 -29.92
CA ASP A 130 -19.85 22.68 -28.86
C ASP A 130 -19.08 21.39 -29.19
N LEU A 131 -19.37 20.72 -30.31
CA LEU A 131 -18.80 19.39 -30.61
C LEU A 131 -17.27 19.36 -30.59
N VAL A 132 -16.65 20.43 -31.10
CA VAL A 132 -15.19 20.57 -31.11
C VAL A 132 -14.65 20.72 -29.69
N GLU A 133 -15.32 21.51 -28.86
CA GLU A 133 -14.93 21.72 -27.46
C GLU A 133 -15.07 20.44 -26.65
N VAL A 134 -16.19 19.71 -26.81
CA VAL A 134 -16.41 18.41 -26.18
C VAL A 134 -15.29 17.42 -26.53
N LEU A 135 -14.93 17.35 -27.81
CA LEU A 135 -13.91 16.41 -28.28
C LEU A 135 -12.51 16.78 -27.74
N GLU A 136 -12.17 18.07 -27.73
CA GLU A 136 -10.91 18.55 -27.19
C GLU A 136 -10.83 18.39 -25.67
N GLU A 137 -11.94 18.56 -24.92
CA GLU A 137 -11.99 18.24 -23.49
C GLU A 137 -11.66 16.75 -23.26
N VAL A 138 -12.29 15.84 -24.01
CA VAL A 138 -12.02 14.41 -23.91
C VAL A 138 -10.55 14.10 -24.18
N ARG A 139 -9.97 14.71 -25.22
CA ARG A 139 -8.55 14.58 -25.55
C ARG A 139 -7.64 15.06 -24.42
N LEU A 140 -7.92 16.23 -23.84
CA LEU A 140 -7.12 16.81 -22.76
C LEU A 140 -7.17 15.94 -21.50
N ARG A 141 -8.33 15.41 -21.14
CA ARG A 141 -8.48 14.47 -20.01
C ARG A 141 -7.68 13.19 -20.22
N LEU A 142 -7.74 12.58 -21.41
CA LEU A 142 -6.95 11.41 -21.74
C LEU A 142 -5.44 11.69 -21.67
N GLY A 143 -4.99 12.83 -22.22
CA GLY A 143 -3.59 13.26 -22.11
C GLY A 143 -3.14 13.47 -20.66
N HIS A 144 -4.00 14.06 -19.83
CA HIS A 144 -3.71 14.26 -18.41
C HIS A 144 -3.57 12.95 -17.65
N LEU A 145 -4.45 11.99 -17.90
CA LEU A 145 -4.38 10.64 -17.34
C LEU A 145 -3.06 9.94 -17.71
N ALA A 146 -2.63 10.06 -18.97
CA ALA A 146 -1.36 9.53 -19.42
C ALA A 146 -0.16 10.13 -18.67
N VAL A 147 -0.15 11.45 -18.46
CA VAL A 147 0.88 12.15 -17.66
C VAL A 147 0.87 11.70 -16.21
N GLN A 148 -0.31 11.60 -15.59
CA GLN A 148 -0.44 11.14 -14.21
C GLN A 148 0.06 9.70 -14.04
N ARG A 149 -0.27 8.80 -14.98
CA ARG A 149 0.23 7.43 -14.98
C ARG A 149 1.75 7.40 -15.08
N ALA A 150 2.34 8.11 -16.03
CA ALA A 150 3.80 8.17 -16.18
C ALA A 150 4.48 8.66 -14.89
N ALA A 151 3.93 9.70 -14.25
CA ALA A 151 4.45 10.19 -12.97
C ALA A 151 4.25 9.20 -11.81
N ALA A 152 3.18 8.40 -11.82
CA ALA A 152 2.97 7.34 -10.83
C ALA A 152 3.95 6.17 -11.02
N GLU A 153 4.18 5.74 -12.27
CA GLU A 153 5.14 4.69 -12.60
C GLU A 153 6.58 5.10 -12.22
N GLU A 154 6.95 6.35 -12.48
CA GLU A 154 8.28 6.86 -12.10
C GLU A 154 8.46 6.90 -10.57
N ARG A 155 7.45 7.37 -9.83
CA ARG A 155 7.48 7.33 -8.36
C ARG A 155 7.59 5.91 -7.81
N GLN A 156 6.93 4.94 -8.44
CA GLN A 156 7.01 3.54 -8.04
C GLN A 156 8.42 2.99 -8.24
N ARG A 157 9.05 3.27 -9.40
CA ARG A 157 10.45 2.88 -9.68
C ARG A 157 11.42 3.48 -8.67
N GLN A 158 11.28 4.77 -8.37
CA GLN A 158 12.13 5.44 -7.37
C GLN A 158 11.96 4.82 -5.98
N ALA A 159 10.72 4.58 -5.55
CA ALA A 159 10.45 3.92 -4.27
C ALA A 159 10.98 2.48 -4.20
N GLU A 160 11.05 1.76 -5.32
CA GLU A 160 11.68 0.43 -5.38
C GLU A 160 13.21 0.51 -5.22
N LEU A 161 13.86 1.47 -5.90
CA LEU A 161 15.30 1.70 -5.77
C LEU A 161 15.68 2.11 -4.34
N GLU A 162 14.93 3.04 -3.75
CA GLU A 162 15.15 3.47 -2.36
C GLU A 162 14.98 2.33 -1.36
N ARG A 163 13.93 1.50 -1.54
CA ARG A 163 13.73 0.31 -0.69
C ARG A 163 14.87 -0.69 -0.83
N ALA A 164 15.37 -0.91 -2.04
CA ALA A 164 16.49 -1.81 -2.29
C ALA A 164 17.80 -1.28 -1.67
N GLU A 165 18.06 0.02 -1.78
CA GLU A 165 19.22 0.65 -1.14
C GLU A 165 19.14 0.59 0.38
N GLN A 166 17.97 0.90 0.95
CA GLN A 166 17.75 0.82 2.38
C GLN A 166 17.89 -0.60 2.91
N ALA A 167 17.41 -1.61 2.17
CA ALA A 167 17.62 -3.01 2.51
C ALA A 167 19.10 -3.39 2.52
N LYS A 168 19.89 -2.93 1.53
CA LYS A 168 21.35 -3.14 1.51
C LYS A 168 22.04 -2.50 2.70
N ARG A 169 21.69 -1.25 3.04
CA ARG A 169 22.24 -0.54 4.20
C ARG A 169 21.91 -1.26 5.51
N GLN A 170 20.68 -1.75 5.65
CA GLN A 170 20.25 -2.50 6.83
C GLN A 170 20.95 -3.86 6.95
N ALA A 171 21.15 -4.57 5.84
CA ALA A 171 21.90 -5.83 5.82
C ALA A 171 23.36 -5.61 6.24
N ALA A 172 24.03 -4.60 5.67
CA ALA A 172 25.40 -4.25 6.05
C ALA A 172 25.52 -3.82 7.52
N ALA A 173 24.54 -3.07 8.04
CA ALA A 173 24.51 -2.70 9.46
C ALA A 173 24.30 -3.92 10.37
N ALA A 174 23.46 -4.88 9.97
CA ALA A 174 23.24 -6.11 10.72
C ALA A 174 24.49 -7.00 10.75
N GLU A 175 25.22 -7.10 9.64
CA GLU A 175 26.49 -7.83 9.57
C GLU A 175 27.54 -7.22 10.51
N ARG A 176 27.71 -5.88 10.47
CA ARG A 176 28.63 -5.18 11.39
C ARG A 176 28.24 -5.38 12.86
N ALA A 177 26.95 -5.31 13.17
CA ALA A 177 26.46 -5.55 14.53
C ALA A 177 26.74 -6.99 15.00
N ALA A 178 26.61 -7.99 14.12
CA ALA A 178 26.92 -9.37 14.43
C ALA A 178 28.41 -9.60 14.70
N ILE A 179 29.30 -8.96 13.92
CA ILE A 179 30.75 -8.99 14.16
C ILE A 179 31.07 -8.35 15.51
N ALA A 180 30.57 -7.14 15.77
CA ALA A 180 30.83 -6.41 17.02
C ALA A 180 30.31 -7.17 18.26
N GLN A 181 29.14 -7.81 18.16
CA GLN A 181 28.62 -8.65 19.24
C GLN A 181 29.54 -9.85 19.50
N ARG A 182 30.00 -10.53 18.45
CA ARG A 182 30.89 -11.67 18.57
C ARG A 182 32.21 -11.29 19.24
N GLU A 183 32.79 -10.16 18.84
CA GLU A 183 34.01 -9.63 19.45
C GLU A 183 33.79 -9.30 20.93
N HIS A 184 32.69 -8.62 21.27
CA HIS A 184 32.35 -8.32 22.66
C HIS A 184 32.23 -9.58 23.54
N LEU A 185 31.59 -10.64 23.04
CA LEU A 185 31.47 -11.90 23.78
C LEU A 185 32.83 -12.58 23.99
N ILE A 186 33.72 -12.50 22.99
CA ILE A 186 35.09 -13.02 23.12
C ILE A 186 35.86 -12.23 24.19
N ASP A 187 35.74 -10.91 24.19
CA ASP A 187 36.41 -10.03 25.16
C ASP A 187 35.91 -10.27 26.60
N GLU A 188 34.60 -10.43 26.78
CA GLU A 188 34.01 -10.71 28.10
C GLU A 188 34.44 -12.07 28.65
N GLU A 189 34.42 -13.12 27.83
CA GLU A 189 34.90 -14.44 28.26
C GLU A 189 36.41 -14.44 28.55
N ALA A 190 37.21 -13.72 27.76
CA ALA A 190 38.63 -13.57 28.01
C ALA A 190 38.91 -12.87 29.36
N ARG A 191 38.15 -11.82 29.67
CA ARG A 191 38.23 -11.14 30.98
C ARG A 191 37.83 -12.07 32.11
N ASP A 192 36.78 -12.86 31.92
CA ASP A 192 36.30 -13.78 32.93
C ASP A 192 37.29 -14.92 33.22
N GLN A 193 37.87 -15.51 32.18
CA GLN A 193 38.96 -16.48 32.30
C GLN A 193 40.17 -15.88 33.01
N ALA A 194 40.58 -14.66 32.68
CA ALA A 194 41.70 -13.99 33.35
C ALA A 194 41.43 -13.78 34.86
N ARG A 195 40.20 -13.42 35.24
CA ARG A 195 39.79 -13.29 36.64
C ARG A 195 39.86 -14.63 37.37
N ARG A 196 39.23 -15.67 36.82
CA ARG A 196 39.25 -17.03 37.39
C ARG A 196 40.67 -17.57 37.55
N TRP A 197 41.53 -17.37 36.56
CA TRP A 197 42.94 -17.78 36.64
C TRP A 197 43.70 -17.05 37.76
N SER A 198 43.52 -15.72 37.88
CA SER A 198 44.15 -14.91 38.93
C SER A 198 43.70 -15.36 40.33
N GLU A 199 42.40 -15.57 40.51
CA GLU A 199 41.81 -16.02 41.77
C GLU A 199 42.29 -17.42 42.16
N ALA A 200 42.33 -18.37 41.21
CA ALA A 200 42.92 -19.69 41.43
C ALA A 200 44.39 -19.60 41.87
N GLY A 201 45.18 -18.72 41.23
CA GLY A 201 46.57 -18.44 41.61
C GLY A 201 46.69 -17.91 43.05
N GLN A 202 45.83 -16.98 43.46
CA GLN A 202 45.80 -16.43 44.82
C GLN A 202 45.43 -17.50 45.85
N LEU A 203 44.44 -18.35 45.56
CA LEU A 203 44.04 -19.45 46.44
C LEU A 203 45.17 -20.47 46.62
N ARG A 204 45.89 -20.82 45.54
CA ARG A 204 47.07 -21.71 45.63
C ARG A 204 48.19 -21.10 46.47
N ALA A 205 48.46 -19.81 46.30
CA ALA A 205 49.45 -19.09 47.10
C ALA A 205 49.06 -19.08 48.59
N TYR A 206 47.79 -18.80 48.90
CA TYR A 206 47.28 -18.85 50.26
C TYR A 206 47.37 -20.25 50.86
N ALA A 207 46.99 -21.30 50.12
CA ALA A 207 47.14 -22.68 50.57
C ALA A 207 48.61 -23.04 50.87
N ALA A 208 49.55 -22.56 50.06
CA ALA A 208 50.98 -22.75 50.31
C ALA A 208 51.43 -22.06 51.61
N GLU A 209 50.94 -20.86 51.92
CA GLU A 209 51.22 -20.19 53.21
C GLU A 209 50.60 -20.94 54.40
N VAL A 210 49.38 -21.46 54.25
CA VAL A 210 48.74 -22.28 55.30
C VAL A 210 49.59 -23.52 55.59
N ARG A 211 50.08 -24.22 54.56
CA ARG A 211 50.99 -25.37 54.73
C ARG A 211 52.30 -24.98 55.40
N ARG A 212 52.88 -23.83 55.05
CA ARG A 212 54.10 -23.32 55.70
C ARG A 212 53.88 -23.08 57.20
N ASN A 213 52.79 -22.40 57.56
CA ASN A 213 52.47 -22.09 58.95
C ASN A 213 52.02 -23.31 59.76
N ALA A 214 51.43 -24.32 59.12
CA ALA A 214 51.04 -25.57 59.78
C ALA A 214 52.22 -26.27 60.47
N SER A 215 53.44 -26.14 59.90
CA SER A 215 54.66 -26.73 60.48
C SER A 215 55.08 -26.15 61.84
N LEU A 216 54.48 -25.04 62.25
CA LEU A 216 54.73 -24.36 63.54
C LEU A 216 53.69 -24.71 64.61
N LEU A 217 52.67 -25.50 64.29
CA LEU A 217 51.56 -25.86 65.18
C LEU A 217 51.76 -27.22 65.85
N THR A 218 50.98 -27.50 66.90
CA THR A 218 50.92 -28.82 67.54
C THR A 218 50.26 -29.86 66.63
N ASP A 219 50.54 -31.16 66.84
CA ASP A 219 50.18 -32.25 65.92
C ASP A 219 48.71 -32.24 65.45
N GLU A 220 47.76 -32.00 66.36
CA GLU A 220 46.33 -31.99 66.05
C GLU A 220 45.92 -30.78 65.19
N HIS A 221 46.43 -29.58 65.55
CA HIS A 221 46.20 -28.35 64.78
C HIS A 221 46.97 -28.33 63.44
N CYS A 222 48.09 -29.04 63.36
CA CYS A 222 48.86 -29.23 62.14
C CYS A 222 48.07 -30.05 61.11
N ALA A 223 47.48 -31.17 61.52
CA ALA A 223 46.66 -32.01 60.64
C ALA A 223 45.43 -31.25 60.08
N ASP A 224 44.75 -30.47 60.92
CA ASP A 224 43.61 -29.65 60.50
C ASP A 224 44.01 -28.55 59.51
N ALA A 225 45.14 -27.87 59.75
CA ALA A 225 45.66 -26.84 58.84
C ALA A 225 46.06 -27.42 57.47
N LEU A 226 46.66 -28.61 57.43
CA LEU A 226 46.99 -29.31 56.18
C LEU A 226 45.74 -29.72 55.42
N SER A 227 44.72 -30.26 56.10
CA SER A 227 43.42 -30.60 55.52
C SER A 227 42.72 -29.38 54.92
N TRP A 228 42.80 -28.23 55.61
CA TRP A 228 42.28 -26.96 55.10
C TRP A 228 43.01 -26.47 53.84
N ALA A 229 44.35 -26.54 53.83
CA ALA A 229 45.15 -26.17 52.66
C ALA A 229 44.85 -27.06 51.43
N ASP A 230 44.62 -28.34 51.64
CA ASP A 230 44.22 -29.27 50.57
C ASP A 230 42.83 -28.95 50.03
N ARG A 231 41.88 -28.56 50.91
CA ARG A 231 40.56 -28.11 50.48
C ARG A 231 40.63 -26.83 49.65
N ILE A 232 41.44 -25.84 50.05
CA ILE A 232 41.65 -24.61 49.27
C ILE A 232 42.25 -24.93 47.90
N THR A 233 43.23 -25.85 47.84
CA THR A 233 43.86 -26.26 46.58
C THR A 233 42.83 -26.89 45.63
N LYS A 234 41.96 -27.77 46.13
CA LYS A 234 40.88 -28.37 45.32
C LYS A 234 39.88 -27.33 44.78
N VAL A 235 39.57 -26.30 45.56
CA VAL A 235 38.72 -25.19 45.10
C VAL A 235 39.43 -24.39 44.01
N ALA A 236 40.72 -24.10 44.18
CA ALA A 236 41.51 -23.40 43.18
C ALA A 236 41.60 -24.17 41.85
N ASP A 237 41.79 -25.49 41.91
CA ASP A 237 41.87 -26.34 40.71
C ASP A 237 40.52 -26.47 39.99
N ALA A 238 39.40 -26.42 40.73
CA ALA A 238 38.07 -26.40 40.13
C ALA A 238 37.71 -25.04 39.48
N LEU A 239 38.29 -23.95 39.98
CA LEU A 239 38.09 -22.60 39.47
C LEU A 239 39.01 -22.27 38.28
N ASP A 240 40.17 -22.93 38.20
CA ASP A 240 41.15 -22.71 37.14
C ASP A 240 40.55 -23.00 35.75
N PRO A 241 40.49 -22.00 34.86
CA PRO A 241 39.92 -22.20 33.53
C PRO A 241 40.78 -23.08 32.62
N PHE A 242 41.98 -23.50 33.04
CA PHE A 242 42.87 -24.37 32.27
C PHE A 242 42.97 -25.80 32.83
N PRO A 243 42.12 -26.74 32.39
CA PRO A 243 42.46 -28.14 32.36
C PRO A 243 42.89 -28.51 30.93
N ASP A 244 44.19 -28.72 30.73
CA ASP A 244 44.84 -29.29 29.53
C ASP A 244 44.81 -28.57 28.16
N ARG A 245 43.93 -27.60 27.85
CA ARG A 245 44.08 -26.78 26.61
C ARG A 245 43.54 -25.36 26.71
N ALA A 246 44.37 -24.40 26.26
CA ALA A 246 43.95 -23.02 25.97
C ALA A 246 43.12 -22.97 24.68
N VAL A 247 41.80 -23.21 24.78
CA VAL A 247 40.89 -23.16 23.63
C VAL A 247 40.20 -21.80 23.56
N ARG A 248 40.17 -21.20 22.37
CA ARG A 248 39.51 -19.93 22.10
C ARG A 248 37.97 -20.08 22.22
N PRO A 249 37.22 -19.19 22.89
CA PRO A 249 35.83 -19.46 23.33
C PRO A 249 34.73 -19.62 22.27
N HIS A 250 35.07 -19.45 20.99
CA HIS A 250 34.10 -19.38 19.88
C HIS A 250 33.24 -20.63 19.60
N LEU A 251 33.39 -21.75 20.33
CA LEU A 251 32.68 -23.01 20.06
C LEU A 251 31.38 -23.20 20.86
N LEU A 252 31.07 -22.33 21.84
CA LEU A 252 29.91 -22.49 22.72
C LEU A 252 28.79 -21.46 22.49
N LEU A 253 29.02 -20.43 21.68
CA LEU A 253 28.07 -19.33 21.47
C LEU A 253 27.31 -19.56 20.15
N GLY A 254 26.02 -19.87 20.27
CA GLY A 254 25.10 -20.02 19.14
C GLY A 254 24.90 -18.73 18.34
N MET A 255 24.10 -18.81 17.27
CA MET A 255 23.76 -17.63 16.46
C MET A 255 23.10 -16.56 17.34
N PRO A 256 23.56 -15.30 17.27
CA PRO A 256 23.02 -14.23 18.10
C PRO A 256 21.54 -13.98 17.80
N THR A 257 20.76 -13.77 18.86
CA THR A 257 19.33 -13.49 18.72
C THR A 257 19.08 -12.04 18.36
N ALA A 258 17.94 -11.76 17.70
CA ALA A 258 17.58 -10.40 17.25
C ALA A 258 17.49 -9.35 18.38
N SER A 259 17.37 -9.79 19.64
CA SER A 259 17.40 -8.90 20.81
C SER A 259 18.81 -8.40 21.13
N GLU A 260 19.82 -9.24 20.95
CA GLU A 260 21.21 -8.94 21.31
C GLU A 260 21.85 -8.00 20.28
N LEU A 261 21.48 -8.15 19.00
CA LEU A 261 21.93 -7.29 17.91
C LEU A 261 21.41 -5.84 18.03
N ARG A 262 20.34 -5.58 18.80
CA ARG A 262 19.81 -4.21 18.96
C ARG A 262 20.79 -3.28 19.66
N SER A 263 21.53 -3.78 20.65
CA SER A 263 22.51 -2.99 21.41
C SER A 263 23.71 -2.55 20.56
N PHE A 264 23.97 -3.27 19.46
CA PHE A 264 25.10 -3.02 18.56
C PHE A 264 24.71 -2.30 17.26
N ARG A 265 23.41 -2.20 16.93
CA ARG A 265 22.94 -1.41 15.77
C ARG A 265 22.95 0.11 16.00
N ASN A 266 23.08 0.56 17.24
CA ASN A 266 23.01 1.97 17.65
C ASN A 266 24.35 2.55 18.17
N ARG A 267 25.47 1.82 18.03
CA ARG A 267 26.83 2.31 18.31
C ARG A 267 27.56 2.59 17.01
#